data_AF-A0A832X9E9-F1
#
_entry.id   AF-A0A832X9E9-F1
#
_cell.length_a   1.000
_cell.length_b   1.000
_cell.length_c   1.000
_cell.angle_alpha   90.00
_cell.angle_beta   90.00
_cell.angle_gamma   90.00
#
_symmetry.space_group_name_H-M   'P 1'
#
loop_
_entity.id
_entity.type
_entity.pdbx_description
1 polymer ?
#
loop_
_entity_poly.entity_id
_entity_poly.type
_entity_poly.pdbx_seq_one_letter_code
_entity_poly.pdbx_strand_id
1 'polypeptide(L)'
;MTKSLDWFRTIKNLPSLPEQINSLLVATGSTSSMDYNIAEIIQYDPCMALSVLKFANSPVYGYSGKISSLQQAAGLLGPGTIKNIILRTPILGRHLTNRQNDTPIDFSDLWVHCGATASLSGDLGRLIGGLELDVCFTAGLIHDAGIIALSAYYPKELAKAWN
;
A
#
# COMPACT_ATOMS: atom_id res chain seq x y z
N MET A 1 12.49 19.85 20.54
CA MET A 1 13.42 19.39 19.47
C MET A 1 12.57 18.77 18.36
N THR A 2 12.16 19.56 17.37
CA THR A 2 11.38 19.10 16.22
C THR A 2 12.28 18.20 15.38
N LYS A 3 12.20 16.88 15.55
CA LYS A 3 12.83 15.94 14.62
C LYS A 3 12.24 16.20 13.23
N SER A 4 13.07 16.59 12.27
CA SER A 4 12.64 16.81 10.89
C SER A 4 12.02 15.53 10.30
N LEU A 5 10.90 15.66 9.58
CA LEU A 5 10.25 14.59 8.82
C LEU A 5 10.97 14.27 7.50
N ASP A 6 12.14 14.88 7.21
CA ASP A 6 12.88 14.68 5.96
C ASP A 6 13.19 13.21 5.64
N TRP A 7 13.31 12.36 6.66
CA TRP A 7 13.53 10.94 6.48
C TRP A 7 12.38 10.25 5.72
N PHE A 8 11.13 10.71 5.82
CA PHE A 8 10.01 10.14 5.07
C PHE A 8 10.26 10.20 3.56
N ARG A 9 10.94 11.26 3.09
CA ARG A 9 11.30 11.43 1.67
C ARG A 9 12.31 10.40 1.19
N THR A 10 13.06 9.78 2.11
CA THR A 10 14.06 8.75 1.79
C THR A 10 13.44 7.35 1.60
N ILE A 11 12.19 7.16 2.07
CA ILE A 11 11.48 5.88 1.92
C ILE A 11 11.12 5.67 0.45
N LYS A 12 11.75 4.66 -0.16
CA LYS A 12 11.48 4.32 -1.56
C LYS A 12 10.19 3.51 -1.70
N ASN A 13 10.11 2.38 -1.01
CA ASN A 13 8.96 1.47 -1.00
C ASN A 13 8.67 1.07 0.44
N LEU A 14 7.40 0.90 0.79
CA LEU A 14 7.03 0.32 2.07
C LEU A 14 7.15 -1.20 2.00
N PRO A 15 7.58 -1.85 3.09
CA PRO A 15 7.60 -3.29 3.13
C PRO A 15 6.19 -3.88 3.19
N SER A 16 5.98 -4.99 2.48
CA SER A 16 4.72 -5.75 2.44
C SER A 16 4.89 -7.10 3.15
N LEU A 17 3.75 -7.70 3.53
CA LEU A 17 3.69 -9.02 4.13
C LEU A 17 4.09 -10.11 3.12
N PRO A 18 4.90 -11.11 3.52
CA PRO A 18 5.34 -12.18 2.63
C PRO A 18 4.19 -12.90 1.89
N GLU A 19 3.10 -13.16 2.60
CA GLU A 19 1.91 -13.84 2.10
C GLU A 19 1.20 -13.05 1.00
N GLN A 20 1.22 -11.71 1.05
CA GLN A 20 0.61 -10.87 0.03
C GLN A 20 1.46 -10.81 -1.23
N ILE A 21 2.78 -10.73 -1.06
CA ILE A 21 3.73 -10.86 -2.18
C ILE A 21 3.55 -12.22 -2.85
N ASN A 22 3.47 -13.30 -2.07
CA ASN A 22 3.31 -14.65 -2.62
C ASN A 22 1.98 -14.84 -3.35
N SER A 23 0.87 -14.38 -2.75
CA SER A 23 -0.47 -14.47 -3.36
C SER A 23 -0.51 -13.79 -4.73
N LEU A 24 0.12 -12.63 -4.85
CA LEU A 24 0.26 -11.96 -6.14
C LEU A 24 1.20 -12.68 -7.11
N LEU A 25 2.34 -13.20 -6.66
CA LEU A 25 3.24 -13.93 -7.56
C LEU A 25 2.57 -15.15 -8.16
N VAL A 26 1.75 -15.85 -7.39
CA VAL A 26 0.90 -16.95 -7.88
C VAL A 26 -0.12 -16.43 -8.88
N ALA A 27 -0.86 -15.37 -8.55
CA ALA A 27 -1.88 -14.79 -9.42
C ALA A 27 -1.33 -14.21 -10.73
N THR A 28 -0.08 -13.73 -10.73
CA THR A 28 0.59 -13.11 -11.89
C THR A 28 1.57 -14.05 -12.62
N GLY A 29 1.75 -15.28 -12.11
CA GLY A 29 2.64 -16.31 -12.65
C GLY A 29 1.96 -17.27 -13.64
N SER A 30 0.64 -17.35 -13.62
CA SER A 30 -0.16 -18.12 -14.58
C SER A 30 -0.21 -17.42 -15.94
N THR A 31 0.23 -18.12 -16.98
CA THR A 31 0.31 -17.68 -18.38
C THR A 31 -1.06 -17.52 -19.04
N SER A 32 -1.83 -16.51 -18.62
CA SER A 32 -2.76 -15.73 -19.43
C SER A 32 -2.99 -14.40 -18.71
N SER A 33 -2.00 -13.51 -18.78
CA SER A 33 -1.98 -12.20 -18.11
C SER A 33 -3.04 -11.19 -18.59
N MET A 34 -4.12 -11.66 -19.25
CA MET A 34 -5.26 -10.89 -19.72
C MET A 34 -6.50 -10.97 -18.80
N ASP A 35 -6.62 -12.00 -17.95
CA ASP A 35 -7.90 -12.26 -17.26
C ASP A 35 -7.99 -11.73 -15.82
N TYR A 36 -6.87 -11.35 -15.19
CA TYR A 36 -6.90 -10.84 -13.81
C TYR A 36 -6.87 -9.32 -13.78
N ASN A 37 -7.89 -8.73 -13.15
CA ASN A 37 -7.88 -7.32 -12.82
C ASN A 37 -6.75 -7.06 -11.80
N ILE A 38 -5.62 -6.52 -12.26
CA ILE A 38 -4.45 -6.24 -11.42
C ILE A 38 -4.80 -5.34 -10.22
N ALA A 39 -5.84 -4.52 -10.34
CA ALA A 39 -6.37 -3.72 -9.23
C ALA A 39 -6.90 -4.61 -8.10
N GLU A 40 -7.57 -5.71 -8.42
CA GLU A 40 -8.06 -6.68 -7.43
C GLU A 40 -6.93 -7.34 -6.66
N ILE A 41 -5.74 -7.47 -7.25
CA ILE A 41 -4.65 -8.14 -6.55
C ILE A 41 -3.95 -7.17 -5.58
N ILE A 42 -3.78 -5.90 -5.96
CA ILE A 42 -3.12 -4.91 -5.13
C ILE A 42 -4.03 -4.30 -4.05
N GLN A 43 -5.34 -4.44 -4.16
CA GLN A 43 -6.30 -3.87 -3.20
C GLN A 43 -6.26 -4.52 -1.80
N TYR A 44 -5.56 -5.66 -1.66
CA TYR A 44 -5.42 -6.37 -0.39
C TYR A 44 -4.15 -6.01 0.39
N ASP A 45 -3.26 -5.19 -0.19
CA ASP A 45 -2.02 -4.79 0.46
C ASP A 45 -1.82 -3.26 0.38
N PRO A 46 -1.89 -2.54 1.53
CA PRO A 46 -1.75 -1.09 1.56
C PRO A 46 -0.36 -0.60 1.09
N CYS A 47 0.69 -1.38 1.29
CA CYS A 47 2.05 -1.02 0.90
C CYS A 47 2.25 -1.14 -0.62
N MET A 48 1.71 -2.19 -1.23
CA MET A 48 1.68 -2.35 -2.68
C MET A 48 0.82 -1.28 -3.33
N ALA A 49 -0.39 -1.07 -2.82
CA ALA A 49 -1.31 -0.02 -3.26
C ALA A 49 -0.62 1.36 -3.27
N LEU A 50 0.01 1.74 -2.15
CA LEU A 50 0.73 3.01 -2.05
C LEU A 50 1.91 3.09 -3.01
N SER A 51 2.65 1.99 -3.19
CA SER A 51 3.77 1.94 -4.13
C SER A 51 3.28 2.13 -5.57
N VAL A 52 2.22 1.45 -5.97
CA VAL A 52 1.58 1.59 -7.28
C VAL A 52 1.13 3.04 -7.52
N LEU A 53 0.43 3.65 -6.56
CA LEU A 53 0.01 5.06 -6.64
C LEU A 53 1.20 6.01 -6.77
N LYS A 54 2.27 5.79 -5.99
CA LYS A 54 3.49 6.61 -6.05
C LYS A 54 4.17 6.53 -7.41
N PHE A 55 4.24 5.34 -8.01
CA PHE A 55 4.79 5.16 -9.35
C PHE A 55 3.89 5.78 -10.42
N ALA A 56 2.58 5.58 -10.34
CA ALA A 56 1.61 6.16 -11.27
C ALA A 56 1.64 7.70 -11.27
N ASN A 57 1.88 8.31 -10.11
CA ASN A 57 2.04 9.77 -9.98
C ASN A 57 3.48 10.26 -10.24
N SER A 58 4.40 9.40 -10.66
CA SER A 58 5.77 9.82 -10.94
C SER A 58 5.86 10.57 -12.28
N PRO A 59 6.79 11.53 -12.43
CA PRO A 59 6.97 12.29 -13.67
C PRO A 59 7.24 11.42 -14.91
N VAL A 60 7.70 10.18 -14.73
CA VAL A 60 8.01 9.23 -15.80
C VAL A 60 6.78 8.92 -16.67
N TYR A 61 5.58 8.88 -16.09
CA TYR A 61 4.36 8.53 -16.81
C TYR A 61 3.60 9.74 -17.34
N GLY A 62 4.06 10.97 -17.05
CA GLY A 62 3.58 12.19 -17.70
C GLY A 62 2.09 12.51 -17.52
N TYR A 63 1.41 11.92 -16.53
CA TYR A 63 0.01 12.23 -16.25
C TYR A 63 -0.11 13.65 -15.69
N SER A 64 -0.93 14.49 -16.33
CA SER A 64 -1.08 15.90 -15.99
C SER A 64 -1.90 16.15 -14.73
N GLY A 65 -2.70 15.16 -14.31
CA GLY A 65 -3.50 15.20 -13.08
C GLY A 65 -2.85 14.47 -11.91
N LYS A 66 -3.65 14.20 -10.87
CA LYS A 66 -3.27 13.34 -9.75
C LYS A 66 -4.06 12.04 -9.81
N ILE A 67 -3.35 10.92 -9.79
CA ILE A 67 -3.97 9.59 -9.71
C ILE A 67 -4.26 9.29 -8.25
N SER A 68 -5.55 9.14 -7.95
CA SER A 68 -6.06 8.99 -6.58
C SER A 68 -6.72 7.63 -6.33
N SER A 69 -6.87 6.78 -7.36
CA SER A 69 -7.43 5.44 -7.22
C SER A 69 -6.56 4.34 -7.80
N LEU A 70 -6.67 3.14 -7.23
CA LEU A 70 -5.99 1.95 -7.74
C LEU A 70 -6.47 1.57 -9.14
N GLN A 71 -7.75 1.78 -9.46
CA GLN A 71 -8.31 1.54 -10.78
C GLN A 71 -7.64 2.42 -11.85
N GLN A 72 -7.49 3.73 -11.56
CA GLN A 72 -6.80 4.67 -12.45
C GLN A 72 -5.32 4.32 -12.61
N ALA A 73 -4.65 3.99 -11.50
CA ALA A 73 -3.24 3.59 -11.52
C ALA A 73 -3.03 2.30 -12.33
N ALA A 74 -3.92 1.31 -12.17
CA ALA A 74 -3.92 0.07 -12.92
C ALA A 74 -4.07 0.31 -14.42
N GLY A 75 -5.02 1.16 -14.82
CA GLY A 75 -5.23 1.53 -16.21
C GLY A 75 -4.03 2.24 -16.84
N LEU A 76 -3.36 3.12 -16.10
CA LEU A 76 -2.18 3.85 -16.63
C LEU A 76 -0.94 2.96 -16.73
N LEU A 77 -0.63 2.19 -15.68
CA LEU A 77 0.64 1.46 -15.59
C LEU A 77 0.61 0.13 -16.35
N GLY A 78 -0.55 -0.53 -16.37
CA GLY A 78 -0.70 -1.88 -16.88
C GLY A 78 -0.06 -2.97 -16.00
N PRO A 79 -0.41 -4.24 -16.26
CA PRO A 79 -0.05 -5.37 -15.41
C PRO A 79 1.46 -5.64 -15.32
N GLY A 80 2.20 -5.48 -16.42
CA GLY A 80 3.66 -5.71 -16.45
C GLY A 80 4.42 -4.75 -15.55
N THR A 81 4.06 -3.46 -15.58
CA THR A 81 4.67 -2.44 -14.72
C THR A 81 4.35 -2.70 -13.25
N ILE A 82 3.11 -3.03 -12.93
CA ILE A 82 2.69 -3.31 -11.55
C ILE A 82 3.39 -4.54 -11.00
N LYS A 83 3.52 -5.62 -11.78
CA LYS A 83 4.32 -6.79 -11.43
C LYS A 83 5.77 -6.42 -11.09
N ASN A 84 6.38 -5.55 -11.90
CA ASN A 84 7.75 -5.06 -11.65
C ASN A 84 7.86 -4.22 -10.38
N ILE A 85 6.85 -3.41 -10.06
CA ILE A 85 6.81 -2.64 -8.80
C ILE A 85 6.77 -3.62 -7.63
N ILE A 86 5.93 -4.64 -7.69
CA ILE A 86 5.73 -5.55 -6.56
C ILE A 86 6.94 -6.45 -6.35
N LEU A 87 7.58 -6.94 -7.41
CA LEU A 87 8.86 -7.67 -7.31
C LEU A 87 9.97 -6.87 -6.62
N ARG A 88 9.87 -5.54 -6.59
CA ARG A 88 10.82 -4.64 -5.91
C ARG A 88 10.35 -4.21 -4.51
N THR A 89 9.22 -4.73 -4.05
CA THR A 89 8.66 -4.42 -2.73
C THR A 89 9.47 -5.15 -1.66
N PRO A 90 9.97 -4.45 -0.62
CA PRO A 90 10.67 -5.09 0.48
C PRO A 90 9.75 -6.04 1.26
N ILE A 91 10.33 -7.08 1.85
CA ILE A 91 9.59 -8.02 2.71
C ILE A 91 9.66 -7.52 4.15
N LEU A 92 8.50 -7.31 4.78
CA LEU A 92 8.39 -6.76 6.15
C LEU A 92 9.16 -7.57 7.18
N GLY A 93 9.11 -8.90 7.10
CA GLY A 93 9.86 -9.79 8.00
C GLY A 93 11.36 -9.49 8.09
N ARG A 94 11.98 -8.97 7.02
CA ARG A 94 13.40 -8.57 6.99
C ARG A 94 13.68 -7.28 7.75
N HIS A 95 12.69 -6.40 7.88
CA HIS A 95 12.80 -5.15 8.64
C HIS A 95 12.61 -5.38 10.15
N LEU A 96 11.89 -6.45 10.52
CA LEU A 96 11.52 -6.77 11.89
C LEU A 96 12.41 -7.82 12.56
N THR A 97 13.25 -8.55 11.83
CA THR A 97 13.96 -9.75 12.34
C THR A 97 14.83 -9.51 13.58
N ASN A 98 15.28 -8.28 13.82
CA ASN A 98 16.06 -7.90 15.00
C ASN A 98 15.31 -6.93 15.95
N ARG A 99 13.99 -6.74 15.76
CA ARG A 99 13.21 -5.65 16.40
C ARG A 99 11.80 -6.07 16.86
N GLN A 100 11.49 -7.36 16.89
CA GLN A 100 10.14 -7.86 17.26
C GLN A 100 9.66 -7.39 18.63
N ASN A 101 10.56 -7.09 19.57
CA ASN A 101 10.20 -6.59 20.91
C ASN A 101 9.96 -5.06 20.97
N ASP A 102 10.25 -4.32 19.90
CA ASP A 102 10.19 -2.85 19.87
C ASP A 102 8.91 -2.31 19.18
N THR A 103 8.04 -3.17 18.63
CA THR A 103 6.83 -2.73 17.91
C THR A 103 5.55 -3.23 18.59
N PRO A 104 4.64 -2.35 19.05
CA PRO A 104 3.40 -2.74 19.71
C PRO A 104 2.29 -3.19 18.75
N ILE A 105 2.64 -3.51 17.49
CA ILE A 105 1.67 -3.66 16.40
C ILE A 105 1.59 -5.10 15.94
N ASP A 106 0.37 -5.61 15.88
CA ASP A 106 0.04 -6.80 15.10
C ASP A 106 -0.21 -6.40 13.65
N PHE A 107 0.66 -6.85 12.75
CA PHE A 107 0.58 -6.51 11.34
C PHE A 107 -0.55 -7.23 10.61
N SER A 108 -0.97 -8.41 11.09
CA SER A 108 -2.12 -9.11 10.52
C SER A 108 -3.39 -8.30 10.78
N ASP A 109 -3.58 -7.86 12.03
CA ASP A 109 -4.72 -7.02 12.40
C ASP A 109 -4.71 -5.68 11.66
N LEU A 110 -3.53 -5.07 11.47
CA LEU A 110 -3.41 -3.83 10.72
C LEU A 110 -3.83 -3.99 9.25
N TRP A 111 -3.46 -5.09 8.58
CA TRP A 111 -3.89 -5.35 7.20
C TRP A 111 -5.41 -5.57 7.12
N VAL A 112 -5.98 -6.33 8.07
CA VAL A 112 -7.43 -6.54 8.17
C VAL A 112 -8.15 -5.20 8.38
N HIS A 113 -7.66 -4.35 9.27
CA HIS A 113 -8.19 -3.01 9.53
C HIS A 113 -8.16 -2.13 8.28
N CYS A 114 -7.02 -2.07 7.57
CA CYS A 114 -6.91 -1.33 6.32
C CYS A 114 -7.90 -1.82 5.26
N GLY A 115 -8.02 -3.14 5.07
CA GLY A 115 -8.97 -3.73 4.12
C GLY A 115 -10.43 -3.46 4.48
N ALA A 116 -10.79 -3.63 5.77
CA ALA A 116 -12.14 -3.32 6.26
C ALA A 116 -12.47 -1.83 6.09
N THR A 117 -11.54 -0.95 6.43
CA THR A 117 -11.70 0.50 6.27
C THR A 117 -11.85 0.89 4.80
N ALA A 118 -11.10 0.25 3.89
CA ALA A 118 -11.26 0.45 2.44
C ALA A 118 -12.68 0.11 1.98
N SER A 119 -13.19 -1.08 2.34
CA SER A 119 -14.54 -1.51 1.99
C SER A 119 -15.60 -0.55 2.53
N LEU A 120 -15.53 -0.24 3.83
CA LEU A 120 -16.49 0.66 4.49
C LEU A 120 -16.44 2.06 3.89
N SER A 121 -15.25 2.57 3.56
CA SER A 121 -15.10 3.89 2.94
C SER A 121 -15.75 3.93 1.55
N GLY A 122 -15.59 2.87 0.75
CA GLY A 122 -16.25 2.75 -0.55
C GLY A 122 -17.79 2.68 -0.42
N ASP A 123 -18.29 1.91 0.54
CA ASP A 123 -19.73 1.76 0.79
C ASP A 123 -20.36 3.05 1.33
N LEU A 124 -19.70 3.73 2.26
CA LEU A 124 -20.12 5.05 2.74
C LEU A 124 -20.12 6.08 1.62
N GLY A 125 -19.10 6.07 0.75
CA GLY A 125 -19.06 6.94 -0.42
C GLY A 125 -20.27 6.74 -1.34
N ARG A 126 -20.69 5.48 -1.51
CA ARG A 126 -21.89 5.12 -2.29
C ARG A 126 -23.17 5.62 -1.64
N LEU A 127 -23.29 5.50 -0.32
CA LEU A 127 -24.47 5.95 0.42
C LEU A 127 -24.61 7.48 0.44
N ILE A 128 -23.51 8.20 0.59
CA ILE A 128 -23.49 9.68 0.59
C ILE A 128 -23.78 10.23 -0.81
N GLY A 129 -23.24 9.59 -1.85
CA GLY A 129 -23.36 10.04 -3.24
C GLY A 129 -22.44 11.22 -3.57
N GLY A 130 -22.16 11.42 -4.86
CA GLY A 130 -21.31 12.53 -5.34
C GLY A 130 -19.80 12.36 -5.08
N LEU A 131 -19.37 11.19 -4.63
CA LEU A 131 -17.97 10.84 -4.37
C LEU A 131 -17.48 9.78 -5.37
N GLU A 132 -16.17 9.79 -5.66
CA GLU A 132 -15.53 8.74 -6.44
C GLU A 132 -15.23 7.52 -5.55
N LEU A 133 -15.99 6.44 -5.74
CA LEU A 133 -15.94 5.25 -4.87
C LEU A 133 -14.55 4.62 -4.81
N ASP A 134 -13.85 4.52 -5.95
CA ASP A 134 -12.51 3.94 -6.01
C ASP A 134 -11.50 4.80 -5.24
N VAL A 135 -11.70 6.12 -5.19
CA VAL A 135 -10.87 7.03 -4.39
C VAL A 135 -11.17 6.85 -2.91
N CYS A 136 -12.44 6.74 -2.51
CA CYS A 136 -12.84 6.45 -1.13
C CYS A 136 -12.24 5.13 -0.64
N PHE A 137 -12.36 4.07 -1.45
CA PHE A 137 -11.77 2.77 -1.16
C PHE A 137 -10.25 2.89 -1.01
N THR A 138 -9.59 3.51 -1.99
CA THR A 138 -8.12 3.66 -1.99
C THR A 138 -7.64 4.44 -0.78
N ALA A 139 -8.34 5.52 -0.41
CA ALA A 139 -8.03 6.31 0.77
C ALA A 139 -8.16 5.48 2.06
N GLY A 140 -9.26 4.71 2.20
CA GLY A 140 -9.45 3.82 3.34
C GLY A 140 -8.38 2.73 3.44
N LEU A 141 -7.94 2.18 2.31
CA LEU A 141 -6.89 1.16 2.28
C LEU A 141 -5.55 1.71 2.78
N ILE A 142 -5.14 2.90 2.34
CA ILE A 142 -3.80 3.42 2.61
C ILE A 142 -3.73 4.33 3.85
N HIS A 143 -4.83 4.59 4.53
CA HIS A 143 -4.91 5.62 5.58
C HIS A 143 -3.86 5.44 6.69
N ASP A 144 -3.60 4.18 7.06
CA ASP A 144 -2.66 3.81 8.12
C ASP A 144 -1.29 3.34 7.59
N ALA A 145 -0.99 3.53 6.30
CA ALA A 145 0.31 3.14 5.74
C ALA A 145 1.51 3.84 6.43
N GLY A 146 1.29 5.00 7.06
CA GLY A 146 2.29 5.69 7.87
C GLY A 146 2.72 4.89 9.12
N ILE A 147 1.81 4.10 9.69
CA ILE A 147 2.10 3.20 10.82
C ILE A 147 3.08 2.11 10.39
N ILE A 148 2.89 1.55 9.18
CA ILE A 148 3.79 0.56 8.59
C ILE A 148 5.17 1.17 8.30
N ALA A 149 5.19 2.40 7.79
CA ALA A 149 6.44 3.14 7.58
C ALA A 149 7.22 3.32 8.90
N LEU A 150 6.54 3.78 9.94
CA LEU A 150 7.15 4.03 11.24
C LEU A 150 7.63 2.72 11.89
N SER A 151 6.85 1.64 11.83
CA SER A 151 7.27 0.36 12.42
C SER A 151 8.49 -0.24 11.70
N ALA A 152 8.58 -0.09 10.39
CA ALA A 152 9.71 -0.61 9.61
C ALA A 152 11.00 0.21 9.79
N TYR A 153 10.89 1.54 9.85
CA TYR A 153 12.05 2.44 9.79
C TYR A 153 12.38 3.15 11.11
N TYR A 154 11.39 3.40 11.97
CA TYR A 154 11.51 4.14 13.24
C TYR A 154 10.68 3.50 14.38
N PRO A 155 10.88 2.20 14.70
CA PRO A 155 10.03 1.47 15.63
C PRO A 155 10.06 2.02 17.06
N LYS A 156 11.18 2.57 17.51
CA LYS A 156 11.31 3.17 18.85
C LYS A 156 10.48 4.44 19.00
N GLU A 157 10.44 5.26 17.96
CA GLU A 157 9.60 6.46 17.92
C GLU A 157 8.13 6.08 17.90
N LEU A 158 7.76 5.05 17.12
CA LEU A 158 6.40 4.52 17.10
C LEU A 158 5.98 4.02 18.49
N ALA A 159 6.79 3.18 19.13
CA ALA A 159 6.51 2.65 20.46
C ALA A 159 6.32 3.74 21.53
N LYS A 160 7.05 4.86 21.42
CA LYS A 160 6.88 6.00 22.32
C LYS A 160 5.58 6.76 22.09
N ALA A 161 5.10 6.83 20.86
CA ALA A 161 3.88 7.54 20.50
C ALA A 161 2.61 6.68 20.65
N TRP A 162 2.78 5.36 20.75
CA TRP A 162 1.70 4.39 20.87
C TRP A 162 1.20 4.18 22.32
N ASN A 163 1.99 4.64 23.30
CA ASN A 163 1.63 4.69 24.73
C ASN A 163 1.07 6.07 25.09
#